data_AF-A0A2V5P9A8-F1
#
_entry.id   AF-A0A2V5P9A8-F1
#
_cell.length_a   1.000
_cell.length_b   1.000
_cell.length_c   1.000
_cell.angle_alpha   90.00
_cell.angle_beta   90.00
_cell.angle_gamma   90.00
#
_symmetry.space_group_name_H-M   'P 1'
#
loop_
_entity.id
_entity.type
_entity.pdbx_description
1 polymer ?
#
loop_
_entity_poly.entity_id
_entity_poly.type
_entity_poly.pdbx_seq_one_letter_code
_entity_poly.pdbx_strand_id
1 'polypeptide(L)'
;MRIITDQQCNGYGQPGHPERPERITKTLEKLRGQTELAISWGKPIAFEDVVLLRAHTTEHVARLKEPQDFDMDTPFFTGIADRARASVGAALAALKAARAGETVFSLMRPPGHHATRDRAMGFCYLSSIAIATLEARATGAKRVAVYDFDVHHGNGTEAILLNQPGTAFISIHQYPCYPGTGTENVGDNCFNYPVAPQTPRAEYRRVLASAFERLQAFKPEMVAVSAGFDAYARDPLAQETLEAEDYYWLGQSVRKLGVPAFSLLEGGYSSDLPELIFAYLKGLEGK
;
A
#
# COMPACT_ATOMS: atom_id res chain seq x y z
N MET A 1 -5.84 17.98 2.00
CA MET A 1 -5.96 16.51 1.89
C MET A 1 -6.63 15.85 3.09
N ARG A 2 -7.10 14.61 2.93
CA ARG A 2 -7.66 13.77 4.00
C ARG A 2 -6.69 12.65 4.39
N ILE A 3 -6.43 12.49 5.69
CA ILE A 3 -5.65 11.38 6.25
C ILE A 3 -6.57 10.48 7.05
N ILE A 4 -6.65 9.20 6.69
CA ILE A 4 -7.45 8.19 7.40
C ILE A 4 -6.53 7.40 8.32
N THR A 5 -6.89 7.29 9.60
CA THR A 5 -6.10 6.56 10.60
C THR A 5 -7.01 6.03 11.71
N ASP A 6 -6.55 5.01 12.44
CA ASP A 6 -7.25 4.47 13.61
C ASP A 6 -6.26 4.16 14.73
N GLN A 7 -6.53 4.68 15.93
CA GLN A 7 -5.68 4.46 17.09
C GLN A 7 -5.64 2.97 17.53
N GLN A 8 -6.69 2.20 17.24
CA GLN A 8 -6.73 0.77 17.57
C GLN A 8 -5.63 -0.03 16.85
N CYS A 9 -5.22 0.45 15.68
CA CYS A 9 -4.17 -0.14 14.85
C CYS A 9 -2.74 0.13 15.36
N ASN A 10 -2.61 1.00 16.36
CA ASN A 10 -1.33 1.39 16.96
C ASN A 10 -0.99 0.57 18.22
N GLY A 11 -1.84 -0.38 18.63
CA GLY A 11 -1.74 -1.07 19.91
C GLY A 11 -1.20 -2.51 19.88
N TYR A 12 -0.64 -2.96 18.75
CA TYR A 12 -0.12 -4.34 18.62
C TYR A 12 1.33 -4.35 18.15
N GLY A 13 2.05 -5.42 18.42
CA GLY A 13 3.46 -5.57 18.01
C GLY A 13 4.22 -6.43 19.00
N GLN A 14 5.45 -6.77 18.64
CA GLN A 14 6.38 -7.51 19.48
C GLN A 14 7.79 -6.91 19.38
N PRO A 15 8.62 -6.98 20.45
CA PRO A 15 9.98 -6.45 20.41
C PRO A 15 10.78 -7.00 19.23
N GLY A 16 11.55 -6.12 18.58
CA GLY A 16 12.40 -6.48 17.44
C GLY A 16 11.68 -6.62 16.09
N HIS A 17 10.35 -6.66 16.06
CA HIS A 17 9.60 -6.72 14.81
C HIS A 17 9.61 -5.36 14.08
N PRO A 18 9.92 -5.31 12.77
CA PRO A 18 10.03 -4.04 12.04
C PRO A 18 8.65 -3.38 11.86
N GLU A 19 7.61 -4.18 11.61
CA GLU A 19 6.23 -3.72 11.52
C GLU A 19 5.70 -3.40 12.93
N ARG A 20 5.80 -2.13 13.36
CA ARG A 20 5.61 -1.69 14.76
C ARG A 20 4.78 -0.41 14.89
N PRO A 21 4.15 -0.14 16.06
CA PRO A 21 3.34 1.05 16.30
C PRO A 21 4.00 2.39 15.94
N GLU A 22 5.31 2.52 16.17
CA GLU A 22 6.06 3.76 15.98
C GLU A 22 6.04 4.25 14.54
N ARG A 23 5.81 3.35 13.57
CA ARG A 23 5.60 3.71 12.15
C ARG A 23 4.43 4.67 11.99
N ILE A 24 3.36 4.43 12.75
CA ILE A 24 2.14 5.24 12.70
C ILE A 24 2.21 6.41 13.68
N THR A 25 2.60 6.16 14.95
CA THR A 25 2.54 7.21 15.98
C THR A 25 3.47 8.39 15.69
N LYS A 26 4.72 8.12 15.27
CA LYS A 26 5.68 9.19 14.90
C LYS A 26 5.24 9.94 13.65
N THR A 27 4.65 9.24 12.69
CA THR A 27 4.08 9.87 11.49
C THR A 27 2.90 10.76 11.86
N LEU A 28 2.01 10.32 12.76
CA LEU A 28 0.91 11.16 13.27
C LEU A 28 1.42 12.40 14.00
N GLU A 29 2.46 12.28 14.82
CA GLU A 29 3.10 13.42 15.49
C GLU A 29 3.61 14.45 14.48
N LYS A 30 4.37 14.01 13.46
CA LYS A 30 4.84 14.86 12.36
C LYS A 30 3.69 15.56 11.64
N LEU A 31 2.68 14.80 11.20
CA LEU A 31 1.56 15.33 10.42
C LEU A 31 0.66 16.30 11.22
N ARG A 32 0.57 16.12 12.54
CA ARG A 32 -0.14 17.04 13.43
C ARG A 32 0.66 18.29 13.79
N GLY A 33 2.00 18.19 13.83
CA GLY A 33 2.89 19.30 14.20
C GLY A 33 3.27 20.23 13.06
N GLN A 34 3.16 19.76 11.81
CA GLN A 34 3.44 20.58 10.62
C GLN A 34 2.31 21.56 10.27
N THR A 35 2.62 22.60 9.50
CA THR A 35 1.66 23.65 9.06
C THR A 35 1.59 23.83 7.54
N GLU A 36 2.42 23.12 6.77
CA GLU A 36 2.50 23.27 5.31
C GLU A 36 1.31 22.61 4.59
N LEU A 37 0.73 21.54 5.13
CA LEU A 37 -0.38 20.78 4.56
C LEU A 37 -1.65 20.97 5.39
N ALA A 38 -2.74 21.32 4.73
CA ALA A 38 -4.07 21.34 5.33
C ALA A 38 -4.60 19.90 5.38
N ILE A 39 -4.64 19.33 6.59
CA ILE A 39 -5.04 17.94 6.83
C ILE A 39 -6.40 17.90 7.52
N SER A 40 -7.34 17.14 6.94
CA SER A 40 -8.54 16.67 7.62
C SER A 40 -8.35 15.23 8.06
N TRP A 41 -8.87 14.87 9.24
CA TRP A 41 -8.71 13.53 9.81
C TRP A 41 -9.94 12.67 9.54
N GLY A 42 -9.72 11.45 9.07
CA GLY A 42 -10.74 10.45 8.82
C GLY A 42 -10.53 9.17 9.60
N LYS A 43 -11.58 8.36 9.65
CA LYS A 43 -11.61 7.05 10.30
C LYS A 43 -12.00 5.97 9.29
N PRO A 44 -11.66 4.69 9.56
CA PRO A 44 -12.23 3.57 8.82
C PRO A 44 -13.76 3.63 8.77
N ILE A 45 -14.36 3.16 7.68
CA ILE A 45 -15.80 2.94 7.59
C ILE A 45 -16.14 1.48 7.88
N ALA A 46 -17.33 1.24 8.41
CA ALA A 46 -17.89 -0.09 8.52
C ALA A 46 -18.26 -0.64 7.15
N PHE A 47 -18.21 -1.96 7.00
CA PHE A 47 -18.58 -2.70 5.80
C PHE A 47 -19.02 -4.12 6.16
N GLU A 48 -19.75 -4.74 5.24
CA GLU A 48 -20.24 -6.11 5.37
C GLU A 48 -19.16 -7.14 4.99
N ASP A 49 -19.17 -8.32 5.63
CA ASP A 49 -18.16 -9.38 5.43
C ASP A 49 -17.98 -9.82 3.98
N VAL A 50 -19.04 -9.72 3.16
CA VAL A 50 -19.01 -10.03 1.73
C VAL A 50 -17.94 -9.21 0.97
N VAL A 51 -17.56 -8.04 1.47
CA VAL A 51 -16.51 -7.21 0.86
C VAL A 51 -15.13 -7.89 0.98
N LEU A 52 -14.86 -8.59 2.08
CA LEU A 52 -13.60 -9.35 2.23
C LEU A 52 -13.52 -10.50 1.22
N LEU A 53 -14.67 -11.12 0.90
CA LEU A 53 -14.77 -12.26 -0.01
C LEU A 53 -14.49 -11.90 -1.48
N ARG A 54 -14.34 -10.61 -1.79
CA ARG A 54 -13.83 -10.19 -3.10
C ARG A 54 -12.40 -10.66 -3.33
N ALA A 55 -11.58 -10.59 -2.29
CA ALA A 55 -10.15 -10.87 -2.35
C ALA A 55 -9.76 -12.18 -1.67
N HIS A 56 -10.50 -12.60 -0.63
CA HIS A 56 -10.10 -13.72 0.22
C HIS A 56 -11.12 -14.86 0.27
N THR A 57 -10.64 -16.06 0.59
CA THR A 57 -11.52 -17.20 0.91
C THR A 57 -12.21 -17.00 2.27
N THR A 58 -13.35 -17.67 2.45
CA THR A 58 -14.06 -17.69 3.73
C THR A 58 -13.18 -18.31 4.82
N GLU A 59 -12.42 -19.34 4.47
CA GLU A 59 -11.49 -20.05 5.35
C GLU A 59 -10.39 -19.11 5.85
N HIS A 60 -9.82 -18.28 4.98
CA HIS A 60 -8.82 -17.29 5.37
C HIS A 60 -9.41 -16.24 6.31
N VAL A 61 -10.59 -15.69 5.98
CA VAL A 61 -11.27 -14.73 6.87
C VAL A 61 -11.56 -15.33 8.24
N ALA A 62 -11.95 -16.60 8.31
CA ALA A 62 -12.13 -17.31 9.57
C ALA A 62 -10.80 -17.52 10.31
N ARG A 63 -9.73 -17.89 9.59
CA ARG A 63 -8.38 -18.14 10.12
C ARG A 63 -7.81 -16.94 10.88
N LEU A 64 -8.23 -15.71 10.56
CA LEU A 64 -7.81 -14.50 11.27
C LEU A 64 -8.18 -14.48 12.77
N LYS A 65 -9.16 -15.29 13.18
CA LYS A 65 -9.61 -15.39 14.58
C LYS A 65 -8.88 -16.47 15.37
N GLU A 66 -8.16 -17.36 14.70
CA GLU A 66 -7.46 -18.47 15.35
C GLU A 66 -6.14 -17.97 15.98
N PRO A 67 -5.90 -18.24 17.28
CA PRO A 67 -4.76 -17.72 18.03
C PRO A 67 -3.46 -18.48 17.74
N GLN A 68 -3.09 -18.52 16.46
CA GLN A 68 -1.89 -19.17 15.94
C GLN A 68 -1.21 -18.26 14.93
N ASP A 69 0.12 -18.16 15.00
CA ASP A 69 0.93 -17.44 14.01
C ASP A 69 0.67 -17.94 12.59
N PHE A 70 0.69 -17.03 11.62
CA PHE A 70 0.43 -17.36 10.21
C PHE A 70 1.71 -17.86 9.54
N ASP A 71 2.84 -17.23 9.86
CA ASP A 71 4.19 -17.70 9.60
C ASP A 71 5.19 -16.98 10.53
N MET A 72 6.50 -17.14 10.27
CA MET A 72 7.56 -16.61 11.14
C MET A 72 7.61 -15.08 11.19
N ASP A 73 7.17 -14.41 10.12
CA ASP A 73 7.19 -12.95 10.03
C ASP A 73 5.80 -12.34 10.23
N THR A 74 4.73 -13.15 10.18
CA THR A 74 3.35 -12.70 10.37
C THR A 74 2.73 -13.38 11.60
N PRO A 75 3.08 -12.93 12.81
CA PRO A 75 2.60 -13.52 14.06
C PRO A 75 1.13 -13.21 14.32
N PHE A 76 0.48 -14.00 15.16
CA PHE A 76 -0.85 -13.66 15.65
C PHE A 76 -0.77 -12.62 16.77
N PHE A 77 -1.66 -11.64 16.71
CA PHE A 77 -1.90 -10.71 17.81
C PHE A 77 -3.36 -10.76 18.23
N THR A 78 -3.62 -10.70 19.54
CA THR A 78 -5.00 -10.60 20.05
C THR A 78 -5.71 -9.39 19.44
N GLY A 79 -6.83 -9.63 18.73
CA GLY A 79 -7.59 -8.59 18.02
C GLY A 79 -7.04 -8.23 16.63
N ILE A 80 -6.13 -9.02 16.06
CA ILE A 80 -5.58 -8.74 14.71
C ILE A 80 -6.65 -8.76 13.62
N ALA A 81 -7.66 -9.63 13.76
CA ALA A 81 -8.81 -9.68 12.86
C ALA A 81 -9.50 -8.32 12.73
N ASP A 82 -9.82 -7.68 13.86
CA ASP A 82 -10.52 -6.38 13.86
C ASP A 82 -9.64 -5.26 13.32
N ARG A 83 -8.33 -5.28 13.59
CA ARG A 83 -7.38 -4.28 13.08
C ARG A 83 -7.13 -4.41 11.58
N ALA A 84 -7.04 -5.64 11.08
CA ALA A 84 -6.95 -5.90 9.64
C ALA A 84 -8.25 -5.43 8.94
N ARG A 85 -9.42 -5.69 9.53
CA ARG A 85 -10.70 -5.15 9.05
C ARG A 85 -10.74 -3.62 9.08
N ALA A 86 -10.23 -2.99 10.12
CA ALA A 86 -10.13 -1.53 10.18
C ALA A 86 -9.26 -0.97 9.05
N SER A 87 -8.16 -1.64 8.69
CA SER A 87 -7.30 -1.27 7.56
C SER A 87 -8.04 -1.39 6.22
N VAL A 88 -8.86 -2.44 6.03
CA VAL A 88 -9.77 -2.53 4.87
C VAL A 88 -10.80 -1.40 4.88
N GLY A 89 -11.43 -1.13 6.02
CA GLY A 89 -12.42 -0.05 6.16
C GLY A 89 -11.84 1.33 5.86
N ALA A 90 -10.57 1.56 6.18
CA ALA A 90 -9.85 2.76 5.80
C ALA A 90 -9.56 2.81 4.29
N ALA A 91 -9.20 1.69 3.67
CA ALA A 91 -9.02 1.61 2.22
C ALA A 91 -10.33 1.92 1.47
N LEU A 92 -11.47 1.43 1.95
CA LEU A 92 -12.79 1.74 1.40
C LEU A 92 -13.18 3.21 1.62
N ALA A 93 -12.83 3.77 2.78
CA ALA A 93 -13.00 5.20 3.04
C ALA A 93 -12.13 6.06 2.12
N ALA A 94 -10.90 5.62 1.83
CA ALA A 94 -9.99 6.29 0.90
C ALA A 94 -10.52 6.23 -0.53
N LEU A 95 -11.00 5.07 -0.98
CA LEU A 95 -11.71 4.92 -2.25
C LEU A 95 -12.88 5.92 -2.37
N LYS A 96 -13.72 6.03 -1.34
CA LYS A 96 -14.85 6.96 -1.32
C LYS A 96 -14.41 8.42 -1.42
N ALA A 97 -13.38 8.81 -0.66
CA ALA A 97 -12.83 10.17 -0.69
C ALA A 97 -12.23 10.51 -2.06
N ALA A 98 -11.46 9.60 -2.66
CA ALA A 98 -10.89 9.77 -3.99
C ALA A 98 -11.98 9.98 -5.06
N ARG A 99 -13.09 9.23 -5.00
CA ARG A 99 -14.26 9.44 -5.88
C ARG A 99 -14.90 10.81 -5.74
N ALA A 100 -14.86 11.39 -4.54
CA ALA A 100 -15.34 12.73 -4.27
C ALA A 100 -14.34 13.82 -4.72
N GLY A 101 -13.20 13.45 -5.31
CA GLY A 101 -12.16 14.38 -5.74
C GLY A 101 -11.22 14.84 -4.63
N GLU A 102 -11.21 14.16 -3.49
CA GLU A 102 -10.29 14.48 -2.39
C GLU A 102 -8.93 13.79 -2.58
N THR A 103 -7.84 14.53 -2.37
CA THR A 103 -6.53 13.90 -2.12
C THR A 103 -6.59 13.15 -0.79
N VAL A 104 -6.29 11.85 -0.79
CA VAL A 104 -6.44 11.00 0.39
C VAL A 104 -5.29 10.01 0.57
N PHE A 105 -4.87 9.83 1.82
CA PHE A 105 -3.89 8.84 2.24
C PHE A 105 -4.40 8.06 3.45
N SER A 106 -4.33 6.73 3.40
CA SER A 106 -4.66 5.83 4.50
C SER A 106 -3.39 5.48 5.27
N LEU A 107 -3.23 6.10 6.44
CA LEU A 107 -2.15 5.85 7.38
C LEU A 107 -2.59 4.78 8.37
N MET A 108 -2.60 3.54 7.89
CA MET A 108 -3.12 2.37 8.59
C MET A 108 -2.08 1.26 8.70
N ARG A 109 -2.39 0.31 9.58
CA ARG A 109 -1.57 -0.84 9.94
C ARG A 109 -2.52 -1.93 10.47
N PRO A 110 -2.41 -3.21 10.10
CA PRO A 110 -1.38 -3.84 9.27
C PRO A 110 -1.39 -3.41 7.79
N PRO A 111 -0.26 -3.61 7.06
CA PRO A 111 -0.21 -3.52 5.60
C PRO A 111 -1.02 -4.64 4.93
N GLY A 112 -1.07 -4.67 3.60
CA GLY A 112 -1.92 -5.58 2.85
C GLY A 112 -1.34 -6.26 1.60
N HIS A 113 -0.35 -5.68 0.92
CA HIS A 113 0.00 -6.12 -0.44
C HIS A 113 0.57 -7.56 -0.58
N HIS A 114 1.03 -8.19 0.51
CA HIS A 114 1.49 -9.59 0.53
C HIS A 114 0.39 -10.61 0.82
N ALA A 115 -0.76 -10.20 1.38
CA ALA A 115 -1.84 -11.13 1.73
C ALA A 115 -2.48 -11.69 0.45
N THR A 116 -2.30 -12.99 0.23
CA THR A 116 -2.88 -13.69 -0.93
C THR A 116 -4.33 -14.08 -0.64
N ARG A 117 -4.98 -14.76 -1.59
CA ARG A 117 -6.38 -15.16 -1.49
C ARG A 117 -6.68 -15.99 -0.23
N ASP A 118 -5.75 -16.84 0.19
CA ASP A 118 -5.95 -17.81 1.26
C ASP A 118 -4.85 -17.80 2.34
N ARG A 119 -3.92 -16.84 2.29
CA ARG A 119 -2.79 -16.78 3.21
C ARG A 119 -2.39 -15.36 3.59
N ALA A 120 -2.22 -15.14 4.89
CA ALA A 120 -1.50 -14.00 5.47
C ALA A 120 0.01 -14.30 5.48
N MET A 121 0.82 -13.31 5.11
CA MET A 121 2.28 -13.39 5.03
C MET A 121 2.87 -11.98 4.88
N GLY A 122 4.15 -11.80 5.15
CA GLY A 122 4.85 -10.53 4.93
C GLY A 122 4.20 -9.39 5.72
N PHE A 123 3.85 -9.66 6.98
CA PHE A 123 3.13 -8.75 7.87
C PHE A 123 1.67 -8.44 7.48
N CYS A 124 1.19 -8.95 6.35
CA CYS A 124 -0.11 -8.63 5.77
C CYS A 124 -1.15 -9.70 6.09
N TYR A 125 -2.32 -9.29 6.61
CA TYR A 125 -3.40 -10.22 6.99
C TYR A 125 -4.58 -10.20 6.01
N LEU A 126 -4.92 -9.01 5.48
CA LEU A 126 -5.93 -8.80 4.45
C LEU A 126 -5.38 -7.83 3.41
N SER A 127 -5.62 -8.11 2.13
CA SER A 127 -5.16 -7.27 1.03
C SER A 127 -6.10 -6.06 0.86
N SER A 128 -5.87 -5.04 1.69
CA SER A 128 -6.66 -3.81 1.70
C SER A 128 -6.70 -3.14 0.32
N ILE A 129 -5.57 -3.10 -0.40
CA ILE A 129 -5.48 -2.53 -1.74
C ILE A 129 -6.26 -3.33 -2.79
N ALA A 130 -6.18 -4.67 -2.76
CA ALA A 130 -6.90 -5.52 -3.71
C ALA A 130 -8.41 -5.49 -3.45
N ILE A 131 -8.84 -5.51 -2.19
CA ILE A 131 -10.25 -5.35 -1.81
C ILE A 131 -10.80 -4.01 -2.31
N ALA A 132 -10.11 -2.91 -2.03
CA ALA A 132 -10.55 -1.59 -2.49
C ALA A 132 -10.58 -1.48 -4.01
N THR A 133 -9.61 -2.10 -4.71
CA THR A 133 -9.57 -2.15 -6.18
C THR A 133 -10.76 -2.91 -6.75
N LEU A 134 -11.07 -4.09 -6.21
CA LEU A 134 -12.21 -4.91 -6.65
C LEU A 134 -13.55 -4.27 -6.28
N GLU A 135 -13.64 -3.60 -5.13
CA GLU A 135 -14.81 -2.80 -4.78
C GLU A 135 -15.00 -1.63 -5.75
N ALA A 136 -13.92 -0.95 -6.13
CA ALA A 136 -13.96 0.13 -7.11
C ALA A 136 -14.49 -0.35 -8.47
N ARG A 137 -14.05 -1.53 -8.92
CA ARG A 137 -14.55 -2.21 -10.13
C ARG A 137 -16.02 -2.57 -10.03
N ALA A 138 -16.42 -3.19 -8.92
CA ALA A 138 -17.80 -3.61 -8.66
C ALA A 138 -18.79 -2.44 -8.55
N THR A 139 -18.30 -1.25 -8.19
CA THR A 139 -19.14 -0.06 -7.97
C THR A 139 -18.92 1.03 -9.02
N GLY A 140 -18.41 0.67 -10.21
CA GLY A 140 -18.59 1.45 -11.43
C GLY A 140 -17.32 1.91 -12.16
N ALA A 141 -16.14 1.84 -11.55
CA ALA A 141 -14.91 2.21 -12.27
C ALA A 141 -14.55 1.10 -13.26
N LYS A 142 -14.40 1.40 -14.56
CA LYS A 142 -14.17 0.37 -15.60
C LYS A 142 -12.72 -0.11 -15.68
N ARG A 143 -11.78 0.79 -15.36
CA ARG A 143 -10.34 0.53 -15.39
C ARG A 143 -9.73 1.06 -14.10
N VAL A 144 -9.25 0.17 -13.25
CA VAL A 144 -8.59 0.52 -11.98
C VAL A 144 -7.18 -0.06 -12.00
N ALA A 145 -6.17 0.78 -11.83
CA ALA A 145 -4.80 0.31 -11.76
C ALA A 145 -4.27 0.41 -10.33
N VAL A 146 -3.51 -0.58 -9.91
CA VAL A 146 -2.69 -0.55 -8.70
C VAL A 146 -1.26 -0.21 -9.11
N TYR A 147 -0.73 0.87 -8.55
CA TYR A 147 0.68 1.23 -8.65
C TYR A 147 1.35 0.96 -7.30
N ASP A 148 2.20 -0.04 -7.25
CA ASP A 148 2.89 -0.51 -6.05
C ASP A 148 4.37 -0.13 -6.11
N PHE A 149 4.78 0.77 -5.23
CA PHE A 149 6.17 1.21 -5.10
C PHE A 149 6.82 0.76 -3.78
N ASP A 150 6.16 -0.11 -3.01
CA ASP A 150 6.82 -0.83 -1.92
C ASP A 150 8.01 -1.61 -2.47
N VAL A 151 9.11 -1.68 -1.72
CA VAL A 151 10.33 -2.33 -2.19
C VAL A 151 10.17 -3.83 -2.36
N HIS A 152 9.19 -4.45 -1.71
CA HIS A 152 8.89 -5.86 -1.84
C HIS A 152 7.82 -6.08 -2.91
N HIS A 153 7.93 -7.19 -3.65
CA HIS A 153 6.90 -7.53 -4.62
C HIS A 153 5.57 -7.77 -3.90
N GLY A 154 4.53 -7.01 -4.28
CA GLY A 154 3.15 -7.16 -3.81
C GLY A 154 2.46 -8.43 -4.32
N ASN A 155 3.03 -9.60 -4.01
CA ASN A 155 2.62 -10.91 -4.51
C ASN A 155 1.17 -11.28 -4.16
N GLY A 156 0.64 -10.77 -3.05
CA GLY A 156 -0.75 -10.96 -2.67
C GLY A 156 -1.69 -10.23 -3.62
N THR A 157 -1.40 -8.95 -3.86
CA THR A 157 -2.12 -8.11 -4.82
C THR A 157 -2.05 -8.70 -6.23
N GLU A 158 -0.86 -9.13 -6.69
CA GLU A 158 -0.70 -9.80 -7.98
C GLU A 158 -1.60 -11.04 -8.08
N ALA A 159 -1.50 -11.96 -7.12
CA ALA A 159 -2.26 -13.21 -7.15
C ALA A 159 -3.78 -12.99 -7.16
N ILE A 160 -4.27 -11.95 -6.47
CA ILE A 160 -5.69 -11.62 -6.41
C ILE A 160 -6.17 -10.93 -7.69
N LEU A 161 -5.36 -10.05 -8.26
CA LEU A 161 -5.72 -9.23 -9.43
C LEU A 161 -5.40 -9.89 -10.76
N LEU A 162 -4.57 -10.93 -10.80
CA LEU A 162 -4.26 -11.66 -12.02
C LEU A 162 -5.55 -12.13 -12.71
N ASN A 163 -5.65 -11.84 -14.01
CA ASN A 163 -6.82 -12.15 -14.85
C ASN A 163 -8.14 -11.47 -14.42
N GLN A 164 -8.12 -10.50 -13.49
CA GLN A 164 -9.31 -9.71 -13.17
C GLN A 164 -9.59 -8.68 -14.27
N PRO A 165 -10.76 -8.72 -14.94
CA PRO A 165 -11.03 -7.83 -16.05
C PRO A 165 -11.05 -6.35 -15.65
N GLY A 166 -10.33 -5.52 -16.39
CA GLY A 166 -10.29 -4.07 -16.17
C GLY A 166 -9.48 -3.67 -14.93
N THR A 167 -8.64 -4.56 -14.40
CA THR A 167 -7.59 -4.19 -13.44
C THR A 167 -6.23 -4.17 -14.12
N ALA A 168 -5.27 -3.43 -13.57
CA ALA A 168 -3.86 -3.61 -13.85
C ALA A 168 -3.07 -3.52 -12.53
N PHE A 169 -2.03 -4.32 -12.38
CA PHE A 169 -1.09 -4.28 -11.27
C PHE A 169 0.29 -3.94 -11.83
N ILE A 170 0.92 -2.91 -11.28
CA ILE A 170 2.24 -2.45 -11.67
C ILE A 170 3.08 -2.40 -10.40
N SER A 171 4.08 -3.27 -10.27
CA SER A 171 4.94 -3.35 -9.08
C SER A 171 6.39 -3.09 -9.44
N ILE A 172 7.03 -2.23 -8.66
CA ILE A 172 8.46 -1.92 -8.74
C ILE A 172 9.08 -2.35 -7.43
N HIS A 173 9.98 -3.34 -7.46
CA HIS A 173 10.46 -3.99 -6.24
C HIS A 173 11.90 -4.48 -6.41
N GLN A 174 12.62 -4.63 -5.31
CA GLN A 174 13.95 -5.19 -5.30
C GLN A 174 13.90 -6.70 -5.61
N TYR A 175 14.78 -7.17 -6.49
CA TYR A 175 15.04 -8.59 -6.72
C TYR A 175 16.54 -8.85 -6.95
N PRO A 176 17.16 -9.82 -6.27
CA PRO A 176 16.58 -10.73 -5.27
C PRO A 176 16.24 -10.01 -3.94
N CYS A 177 15.06 -10.29 -3.39
CA CYS A 177 14.60 -9.89 -2.05
C CYS A 177 13.39 -10.75 -1.66
N TYR A 178 12.90 -10.64 -0.42
CA TYR A 178 11.57 -11.17 -0.06
C TYR A 178 10.51 -10.53 -0.97
N PRO A 179 9.47 -11.26 -1.42
CA PRO A 179 9.14 -12.66 -1.17
C PRO A 179 9.78 -13.66 -2.16
N GLY A 180 10.67 -13.20 -3.05
CA GLY A 180 11.32 -14.06 -4.06
C GLY A 180 10.49 -14.28 -5.33
N THR A 181 9.44 -13.50 -5.55
CA THR A 181 8.56 -13.54 -6.73
C THR A 181 8.61 -12.22 -7.52
N GLY A 182 7.83 -12.08 -8.59
CA GLY A 182 7.79 -10.85 -9.40
C GLY A 182 8.90 -10.73 -10.46
N THR A 183 9.53 -11.84 -10.83
CA THR A 183 10.67 -11.83 -11.79
C THR A 183 10.27 -11.56 -13.24
N GLU A 184 9.00 -11.75 -13.58
CA GLU A 184 8.47 -11.57 -14.92
C GLU A 184 7.03 -11.04 -14.87
N ASN A 185 6.57 -10.44 -15.95
CA ASN A 185 5.15 -10.07 -16.10
C ASN A 185 4.31 -11.35 -16.17
N VAL A 186 3.11 -11.33 -15.57
CA VAL A 186 2.18 -12.46 -15.59
C VAL A 186 0.80 -12.02 -16.07
N GLY A 187 0.23 -12.80 -16.99
CA GLY A 187 -0.98 -12.41 -17.71
C GLY A 187 -0.80 -11.11 -18.50
N ASP A 188 -1.93 -10.52 -18.91
CA ASP A 188 -1.93 -9.27 -19.67
C ASP A 188 -2.11 -8.02 -18.78
N ASN A 189 -2.15 -8.22 -17.45
CA ASN A 189 -2.53 -7.17 -16.52
C ASN A 189 -1.59 -6.99 -15.31
N CYS A 190 -0.65 -7.89 -15.05
CA CYS A 190 0.34 -7.74 -13.98
C CYS A 190 1.73 -7.50 -14.58
N PHE A 191 2.29 -6.32 -14.29
CA PHE A 191 3.55 -5.83 -14.84
C PHE A 191 4.57 -5.63 -13.71
N ASN A 192 5.66 -6.38 -13.77
CA ASN A 192 6.71 -6.39 -12.76
C ASN A 192 7.98 -5.73 -13.26
N TYR A 193 8.54 -4.88 -12.41
CA TYR A 193 9.77 -4.14 -12.65
C TYR A 193 10.76 -4.47 -11.53
N PRO A 194 11.42 -5.64 -11.60
CA PRO A 194 12.46 -6.00 -10.63
C PRO A 194 13.66 -5.06 -10.76
N VAL A 195 14.15 -4.58 -9.62
CA VAL A 195 15.31 -3.70 -9.49
C VAL A 195 16.40 -4.42 -8.71
N ALA A 196 17.65 -4.36 -9.18
CA ALA A 196 18.75 -5.02 -8.49
C ALA A 196 19.10 -4.25 -7.20
N PRO A 197 19.50 -4.95 -6.12
CA PRO A 197 19.97 -4.29 -4.90
C PRO A 197 21.07 -3.26 -5.21
N GLN A 198 21.06 -2.12 -4.50
CA GLN A 198 22.02 -1.02 -4.66
C GLN A 198 22.01 -0.39 -6.06
N THR A 199 20.92 -0.52 -6.82
CA THR A 199 20.76 0.18 -8.10
C THR A 199 20.95 1.69 -7.88
N PRO A 200 21.78 2.38 -8.68
CA PRO A 200 21.97 3.82 -8.54
C PRO A 200 20.64 4.57 -8.57
N ARG A 201 20.47 5.55 -7.67
CA ARG A 201 19.21 6.30 -7.49
C ARG A 201 18.60 6.81 -8.80
N ALA A 202 19.43 7.33 -9.71
CA ALA A 202 18.98 7.83 -11.02
C ALA A 202 18.52 6.72 -11.99
N GLU A 203 19.00 5.50 -11.83
CA GLU A 203 18.53 4.31 -12.56
C GLU A 203 17.21 3.81 -11.98
N TYR A 204 17.11 3.69 -10.65
CA TYR A 204 15.84 3.38 -10.00
C TYR A 204 14.76 4.38 -10.43
N ARG A 205 15.09 5.68 -10.42
CA ARG A 205 14.19 6.75 -10.89
C ARG A 205 13.62 6.52 -12.29
N ARG A 206 14.45 5.99 -13.21
CA ARG A 206 14.06 5.66 -14.58
C ARG A 206 13.13 4.44 -14.61
N VAL A 207 13.36 3.43 -13.76
CA VAL A 207 12.45 2.29 -13.61
C VAL A 207 11.08 2.74 -13.12
N LEU A 208 11.02 3.56 -12.07
CA LEU A 208 9.76 4.14 -11.57
C LEU A 208 9.03 4.93 -12.67
N ALA A 209 9.75 5.74 -13.45
CA ALA A 209 9.17 6.47 -14.57
C ALA A 209 8.62 5.53 -15.66
N SER A 210 9.34 4.48 -16.03
CA SER A 210 8.88 3.49 -17.02
C SER A 210 7.64 2.72 -16.54
N ALA A 211 7.61 2.32 -15.26
CA ALA A 211 6.44 1.70 -14.65
C ALA A 211 5.24 2.67 -14.65
N PHE A 212 5.49 3.96 -14.44
CA PHE A 212 4.47 5.00 -14.53
C PHE A 212 3.92 5.19 -15.96
N GLU A 213 4.77 5.08 -16.99
CA GLU A 213 4.33 5.09 -18.39
C GLU A 213 3.41 3.89 -18.70
N ARG A 214 3.74 2.70 -18.15
CA ARG A 214 2.85 1.52 -18.23
C ARG A 214 1.50 1.77 -17.58
N LEU A 215 1.49 2.37 -16.39
CA LEU A 215 0.27 2.79 -15.71
C LEU A 215 -0.57 3.74 -16.58
N GLN A 216 0.05 4.74 -17.21
CA GLN A 216 -0.64 5.68 -18.10
C GLN A 216 -1.18 5.00 -19.38
N ALA A 217 -0.43 4.06 -19.95
CA ALA A 217 -0.84 3.31 -21.14
C ALA A 217 -2.12 2.47 -20.90
N PHE A 218 -2.35 2.03 -19.66
CA PHE A 218 -3.59 1.35 -19.26
C PHE A 218 -4.82 2.29 -19.24
N LYS A 219 -4.61 3.62 -19.25
CA LYS A 219 -5.66 4.65 -19.20
C LYS A 219 -6.66 4.44 -18.04
N PRO A 220 -6.19 4.30 -16.79
CA PRO A 220 -7.06 4.05 -15.65
C PRO A 220 -8.08 5.18 -15.46
N GLU A 221 -9.28 4.83 -15.01
CA GLU A 221 -10.28 5.78 -14.50
C GLU A 221 -10.06 6.07 -13.01
N MET A 222 -9.25 5.25 -12.35
CA MET A 222 -8.86 5.39 -10.96
C MET A 222 -7.53 4.68 -10.70
N VAL A 223 -6.72 5.23 -9.80
CA VAL A 223 -5.47 4.62 -9.36
C VAL A 223 -5.48 4.35 -7.85
N ALA A 224 -5.23 3.11 -7.48
CA ALA A 224 -4.92 2.71 -6.13
C ALA A 224 -3.40 2.64 -5.98
N VAL A 225 -2.84 3.17 -4.90
CA VAL A 225 -1.39 3.21 -4.70
C VAL A 225 -1.04 2.42 -3.44
N SER A 226 -0.27 1.35 -3.60
CA SER A 226 0.41 0.67 -2.49
C SER A 226 1.69 1.44 -2.20
N ALA A 227 1.65 2.22 -1.12
CA ALA A 227 2.68 3.20 -0.78
C ALA A 227 3.58 2.65 0.33
N GLY A 228 4.58 1.86 -0.05
CA GLY A 228 5.69 1.45 0.82
C GLY A 228 6.87 2.40 0.72
N PHE A 229 7.51 2.69 1.84
CA PHE A 229 8.62 3.66 1.92
C PHE A 229 9.96 3.01 2.27
N ASP A 230 10.07 1.71 2.02
CA ASP A 230 11.20 0.84 2.33
C ASP A 230 12.19 0.66 1.17
N ALA A 231 11.93 1.27 0.00
CA ALA A 231 12.94 1.46 -1.05
C ALA A 231 13.92 2.59 -0.70
N TYR A 232 13.82 3.12 0.52
CA TYR A 232 14.62 4.21 1.04
C TYR A 232 16.05 3.76 1.33
N ALA A 233 17.03 4.62 1.01
CA ALA A 233 18.47 4.38 1.19
C ALA A 233 18.88 3.95 2.61
N ARG A 234 18.06 4.29 3.62
CA ARG A 234 18.31 3.94 5.03
C ARG A 234 17.17 3.13 5.64
N ASP A 235 16.41 2.40 4.83
CA ASP A 235 15.51 1.38 5.34
C ASP A 235 16.31 0.12 5.75
N PRO A 236 15.98 -0.52 6.89
CA PRO A 236 16.70 -1.71 7.32
C PRO A 236 16.35 -2.99 6.55
N LEU A 237 15.25 -3.02 5.76
CA LEU A 237 14.75 -4.27 5.16
C LEU A 237 15.17 -4.51 3.71
N ALA A 238 15.65 -3.48 3.00
CA ALA A 238 16.11 -3.59 1.62
C ALA A 238 17.41 -2.81 1.41
N GLN A 239 17.96 -2.85 0.19
CA GLN A 239 19.23 -2.21 -0.17
C GLN A 239 19.07 -1.24 -1.34
N GLU A 240 17.90 -0.61 -1.45
CA GLU A 240 17.61 0.36 -2.51
C GLU A 240 18.06 1.77 -2.11
N THR A 241 18.00 2.73 -3.04
CA THR A 241 18.74 4.00 -2.93
C THR A 241 17.87 5.25 -3.04
N LEU A 242 16.55 5.12 -2.90
CA LEU A 242 15.65 6.28 -2.98
C LEU A 242 15.86 7.21 -1.78
N GLU A 243 15.60 8.49 -1.97
CA GLU A 243 15.59 9.52 -0.91
C GLU A 243 14.24 10.24 -0.85
N ALA A 244 14.08 11.14 0.11
CA ALA A 244 12.83 11.89 0.34
C ALA A 244 12.29 12.58 -0.92
N GLU A 245 13.17 13.13 -1.78
CA GLU A 245 12.73 13.82 -3.01
C GLU A 245 12.14 12.85 -4.05
N ASP A 246 12.47 11.57 -3.99
CA ASP A 246 11.87 10.57 -4.88
C ASP A 246 10.44 10.26 -4.48
N TYR A 247 10.16 10.22 -3.18
CA TYR A 247 8.81 10.09 -2.66
C TYR A 247 7.98 11.36 -2.96
N TYR A 248 8.58 12.55 -2.87
CA TYR A 248 7.94 13.78 -3.36
C TYR A 248 7.56 13.67 -4.85
N TRP A 249 8.49 13.23 -5.70
CA TRP A 249 8.19 13.03 -7.12
C TRP A 249 7.10 11.98 -7.33
N LEU A 250 7.04 10.92 -6.52
CA LEU A 250 6.01 9.88 -6.64
C LEU A 250 4.62 10.49 -6.40
N GLY A 251 4.48 11.27 -5.32
CA GLY A 251 3.25 12.01 -5.05
C GLY A 251 2.90 12.98 -6.18
N GLN A 252 3.89 13.72 -6.70
CA GLN A 252 3.67 14.65 -7.80
C GLN A 252 3.21 13.93 -9.08
N SER A 253 3.77 12.75 -9.35
CA SER A 253 3.42 11.94 -10.51
C SER A 253 1.98 11.44 -10.41
N VAL A 254 1.60 10.87 -9.26
CA VAL A 254 0.22 10.43 -9.00
C VAL A 254 -0.76 11.59 -9.17
N ARG A 255 -0.45 12.78 -8.62
CA ARG A 255 -1.26 13.99 -8.81
C ARG A 255 -1.46 14.36 -10.29
N LYS A 256 -0.38 14.29 -11.09
CA LYS A 256 -0.38 14.65 -12.52
C LYS A 256 -1.22 13.73 -13.40
N LEU A 257 -1.66 12.56 -12.91
CA LEU A 257 -2.56 11.69 -13.68
C LEU A 257 -3.92 12.32 -13.93
N GLY A 258 -4.37 13.24 -13.05
CA GLY A 258 -5.67 13.91 -13.20
C GLY A 258 -6.88 12.98 -13.09
N VAL A 259 -6.69 11.77 -12.54
CA VAL A 259 -7.77 10.81 -12.26
C VAL A 259 -7.87 10.59 -10.74
N PRO A 260 -9.05 10.19 -10.21
CA PRO A 260 -9.20 9.81 -8.82
C PRO A 260 -8.10 8.84 -8.37
N ALA A 261 -7.41 9.17 -7.28
CA ALA A 261 -6.37 8.33 -6.72
C ALA A 261 -6.44 8.28 -5.19
N PHE A 262 -6.13 7.12 -4.62
CA PHE A 262 -5.97 6.94 -3.18
C PHE A 262 -4.71 6.14 -2.90
N SER A 263 -4.03 6.47 -1.79
CA SER A 263 -2.81 5.77 -1.38
C SER A 263 -2.99 5.12 -0.02
N LEU A 264 -2.51 3.89 0.10
CA LEU A 264 -2.53 3.12 1.35
C LEU A 264 -1.09 2.87 1.78
N LEU A 265 -0.76 3.15 3.04
CA LEU A 265 0.55 2.81 3.60
C LEU A 265 0.73 1.28 3.58
N GLU A 266 1.85 0.83 3.02
CA GLU A 266 2.31 -0.57 3.07
C GLU A 266 3.52 -0.69 4.02
N GLY A 267 4.73 -0.91 3.51
CA GLY A 267 5.99 -1.00 4.23
C GLY A 267 6.66 0.35 4.52
N GLY A 268 7.96 0.31 4.82
CA GLY A 268 8.75 1.44 5.35
C GLY A 268 8.96 1.35 6.86
N TYR A 269 10.22 1.19 7.26
CA TYR A 269 10.63 0.76 8.60
C TYR A 269 11.77 1.61 9.20
N SER A 270 12.39 2.45 8.37
CA SER A 270 13.33 3.49 8.81
C SER A 270 12.72 4.44 9.85
N SER A 271 13.56 5.01 10.71
CA SER A 271 13.14 6.10 11.61
C SER A 271 12.70 7.35 10.87
N ASP A 272 13.13 7.51 9.61
CA ASP A 272 12.87 8.68 8.77
C ASP A 272 11.52 8.59 8.05
N LEU A 273 10.76 7.49 8.22
CA LEU A 273 9.44 7.27 7.61
C LEU A 273 8.49 8.48 7.69
N PRO A 274 8.37 9.22 8.82
CA PRO A 274 7.52 10.41 8.89
C PRO A 274 7.89 11.48 7.85
N GLU A 275 9.18 11.67 7.56
CA GLU A 275 9.66 12.63 6.57
C GLU A 275 9.39 12.15 5.14
N LEU A 276 9.55 10.85 4.89
CA LEU A 276 9.29 10.25 3.57
C LEU A 276 7.81 10.34 3.18
N ILE A 277 6.93 9.99 4.14
CA ILE A 277 5.47 10.16 3.97
C ILE A 277 5.17 11.63 3.75
N PHE A 278 5.70 12.54 4.58
CA PHE A 278 5.43 13.97 4.43
C PHE A 278 5.87 14.51 3.06
N ALA A 279 7.03 14.09 2.54
CA ALA A 279 7.48 14.43 1.20
C ALA A 279 6.50 13.94 0.11
N TYR A 280 6.05 12.69 0.20
CA TYR A 280 5.04 12.14 -0.71
C TYR A 280 3.72 12.93 -0.68
N LEU A 281 3.23 13.26 0.52
CA LEU A 281 2.00 14.03 0.69
C LEU A 281 2.12 15.46 0.13
N LYS A 282 3.29 16.11 0.26
CA LYS A 282 3.56 17.40 -0.41
C LYS A 282 3.47 17.29 -1.92
N GLY A 283 4.04 16.22 -2.50
CA GLY A 283 3.93 15.92 -3.92
C GLY A 283 2.48 15.76 -4.37
N LEU A 284 1.68 14.99 -3.62
CA LEU A 284 0.26 14.78 -3.90
C LEU A 284 -0.57 16.07 -3.88
N GLU A 285 -0.27 16.99 -2.96
CA GLU A 285 -0.94 18.29 -2.88
C GLU A 285 -0.35 19.35 -3.84
N GLY A 286 0.80 19.07 -4.46
CA GLY A 286 1.48 19.98 -5.38
C GLY A 286 2.10 21.21 -4.69
N LYS A 287 2.63 21.02 -3.47
CA LYS A 287 3.32 22.06 -2.69
C LYS A 287 4.83 21.91 -2.72
#